data_AF-A0A0B7JX33-F1
#
_entry.id   AF-A0A0B7JX33-F1
#
_cell.length_a   1.000
_cell.length_b   1.000
_cell.length_c   1.000
_cell.angle_alpha   90.00
_cell.angle_beta   90.00
_cell.angle_gamma   90.00
#
_symmetry.space_group_name_H-M   'P 1'
#
loop_
_entity.id
_entity.type
_entity.pdbx_description
1 polymer ?
#
loop_
_entity_poly.entity_id
_entity_poly.type
_entity_poly.pdbx_seq_one_letter_code
_entity_poly.pdbx_strand_id
1 'polypeptide(L)'
;MDFIKQEDFVKEEEEYEPGIPSHVPPFPWNDEDTKSTMIFRDFGGLPIEPATSVVIALRTLIRFDELIVPFERKINHSDDGLRDWRENHKKAVDLNIVGLPGYPQLRTCHQGISTWNDKAWENRYSYLVEQRRKIIDKRLTQIGIKKPMRERFFRQEPEHPRRAILAHDSSGRLRSIKLRCDWWQPVNVLLRRLARQFPGRSDEIFYKFWNPSPGLRCEDGIDELRFVNPRRT
;
A
#
# COMPACT_ATOMS: atom_id res chain seq x y z
N MET A 1 44.41 -73.40 38.86
CA MET A 1 44.09 -73.30 37.42
C MET A 1 42.63 -72.91 37.37
N ASP A 2 42.38 -71.61 37.44
CA ASP A 2 41.03 -71.06 37.57
C ASP A 2 40.59 -70.52 36.21
N PHE A 3 39.48 -71.06 35.72
CA PHE A 3 38.78 -70.60 34.53
C PHE A 3 37.85 -69.45 34.93
N ILE A 4 38.20 -68.23 34.55
CA ILE A 4 37.28 -67.09 34.59
C ILE A 4 36.63 -66.95 33.22
N LYS A 5 35.30 -67.07 33.21
CA LYS A 5 34.45 -66.88 32.03
C LYS A 5 34.44 -65.42 31.59
N GLN A 6 34.56 -65.19 30.29
CA GLN A 6 34.36 -63.88 29.66
C GLN A 6 32.87 -63.51 29.74
N GLU A 7 32.57 -62.33 30.29
CA GLU A 7 31.29 -61.66 30.14
C GLU A 7 31.39 -60.69 28.96
N ASP A 8 30.44 -60.84 28.02
CA ASP A 8 30.27 -59.99 26.85
C ASP A 8 29.84 -58.58 27.26
N PHE A 9 30.74 -57.61 27.13
CA PHE A 9 30.40 -56.19 27.16
C PHE A 9 29.96 -55.75 25.75
N VAL A 10 28.66 -55.80 25.50
CA VAL A 10 28.03 -55.04 24.40
C VAL A 10 28.15 -53.56 24.77
N LYS A 11 29.01 -52.83 24.06
CA LYS A 11 29.00 -51.36 24.09
C LYS A 11 27.82 -50.90 23.25
N GLU A 12 26.77 -50.43 23.89
CA GLU A 12 25.78 -49.58 23.23
C GLU A 12 26.47 -48.27 22.85
N GLU A 13 26.71 -48.07 21.56
CA GLU A 13 27.00 -46.75 21.01
C GLU A 13 25.70 -45.95 21.08
N GLU A 14 25.55 -45.14 22.13
CA GLU A 14 24.57 -44.05 22.14
C GLU A 14 24.92 -43.07 21.03
N GLU A 15 24.22 -43.20 19.92
CA GLU A 15 24.22 -42.28 18.80
C GLU A 15 23.68 -40.93 19.30
N TYR A 16 24.60 -40.01 19.59
CA TYR A 16 24.26 -38.62 19.92
C TYR A 16 23.68 -37.96 18.68
N GLU A 17 22.35 -38.02 18.51
CA GLU A 17 21.67 -37.14 17.57
C GLU A 17 21.78 -35.71 18.12
N PRO A 18 22.50 -34.79 17.45
CA PRO A 18 22.54 -33.41 17.90
C PRO A 18 21.13 -32.85 17.78
N GLY A 19 20.49 -32.66 18.94
CA GLY A 19 19.15 -32.09 19.05
C GLY A 19 19.07 -30.83 18.21
N ILE A 20 18.32 -30.93 17.10
CA ILE A 20 17.97 -29.79 16.26
C ILE A 20 17.37 -28.74 17.21
N PRO A 21 17.92 -27.52 17.31
CA PRO A 21 17.27 -26.46 18.07
C PRO A 21 15.92 -26.16 17.41
N SER A 22 14.87 -26.84 17.87
CA SER A 22 13.49 -26.73 17.39
C SER A 22 12.81 -25.51 17.99
N HIS A 23 13.42 -24.33 17.81
CA HIS A 23 12.71 -23.07 17.87
C HIS A 23 13.48 -22.03 17.08
N VAL A 24 13.51 -22.19 15.76
CA VAL A 24 13.51 -21.00 14.91
C VAL A 24 12.17 -20.31 15.20
N PRO A 25 12.15 -19.13 15.83
CA PRO A 25 10.90 -18.43 16.08
C PRO A 25 10.18 -18.26 14.73
N PRO A 26 8.86 -18.50 14.66
CA PRO A 26 8.12 -18.39 13.41
C PRO A 26 8.39 -17.02 12.80
N PHE A 27 8.85 -17.01 11.55
CA PHE A 27 9.13 -15.79 10.83
C PHE A 27 7.86 -14.90 10.85
N PRO A 28 7.94 -13.63 11.28
CA PRO A 28 6.76 -12.79 11.50
C PRO A 28 6.22 -12.28 10.16
N TRP A 29 5.63 -13.18 9.38
CA TRP A 29 4.93 -12.89 8.14
C TRP A 29 3.55 -13.50 8.19
N ASN A 30 2.54 -12.66 8.02
CA ASN A 30 1.15 -13.10 8.11
C ASN A 30 0.35 -12.75 6.85
N ASP A 31 -0.93 -13.14 6.85
CA ASP A 31 -1.83 -12.88 5.72
C ASP A 31 -2.03 -11.40 5.42
N GLU A 32 -1.95 -10.53 6.43
CA GLU A 32 -2.04 -9.07 6.25
C GLU A 32 -0.78 -8.51 5.59
N ASP A 33 0.39 -9.06 5.90
CA ASP A 33 1.64 -8.73 5.21
C ASP A 33 1.57 -9.15 3.73
N THR A 34 1.04 -10.35 3.48
CA THR A 34 0.81 -10.84 2.12
C THR A 34 -0.18 -9.95 1.36
N LYS A 35 -1.29 -9.54 1.97
CA LYS A 35 -2.24 -8.59 1.37
C LYS A 35 -1.60 -7.22 1.12
N SER A 36 -0.70 -6.78 2.01
CA SER A 36 0.01 -5.49 1.88
C SER A 36 0.91 -5.45 0.64
N THR A 37 1.41 -6.58 0.15
CA THR A 37 2.20 -6.66 -1.09
C THR A 37 1.44 -6.17 -2.33
N MET A 38 0.10 -6.16 -2.29
CA MET A 38 -0.76 -5.72 -3.39
C MET A 38 -0.50 -4.27 -3.83
N ILE A 39 0.00 -3.42 -2.92
CA ILE A 39 0.40 -2.05 -3.26
C ILE A 39 1.62 -2.00 -4.22
N PHE A 40 2.38 -3.09 -4.30
CA PHE A 40 3.50 -3.30 -5.22
C PHE A 40 3.11 -4.26 -6.35
N ARG A 41 1.86 -4.27 -6.79
CA ARG A 41 1.50 -4.89 -8.07
C ARG A 41 1.52 -3.85 -9.18
N ASP A 42 1.46 -4.32 -10.42
CA ASP A 42 1.12 -3.45 -11.54
C ASP A 42 -0.38 -3.09 -11.49
N PHE A 43 -0.69 -1.82 -11.71
CA PHE A 43 -2.05 -1.30 -11.73
C PHE A 43 -2.25 -0.78 -13.15
N GLY A 44 -2.73 -1.67 -14.03
CA GLY A 44 -3.07 -1.29 -15.39
C GLY A 44 -3.97 -0.05 -15.40
N GLY A 45 -3.61 0.94 -16.23
CA GLY A 45 -4.30 2.22 -16.28
C GLY A 45 -3.70 3.33 -15.39
N LEU A 46 -2.49 3.12 -14.85
CA LEU A 46 -1.66 4.19 -14.31
C LEU A 46 -0.55 4.58 -15.31
N PRO A 47 -0.14 5.86 -15.39
CA PRO A 47 -0.68 7.03 -14.67
C PRO A 47 -2.12 7.37 -15.08
N ILE A 48 -2.85 8.01 -14.16
CA ILE A 48 -4.15 8.58 -14.49
C ILE A 48 -3.91 9.85 -15.30
N GLU A 49 -4.18 9.75 -16.60
CA GLU A 49 -4.03 10.84 -17.54
C GLU A 49 -5.21 11.83 -17.47
N PRO A 50 -5.03 13.09 -17.93
CA PRO A 50 -6.12 14.06 -18.01
C PRO A 50 -7.35 13.54 -18.78
N ALA A 51 -7.12 12.72 -19.82
CA ALA A 51 -8.15 12.11 -20.65
C ALA A 51 -8.82 10.87 -20.01
N THR A 52 -8.29 10.32 -18.92
CA THR A 52 -8.90 9.15 -18.25
C THR A 52 -10.33 9.47 -17.81
N SER A 53 -11.25 8.57 -18.18
CA SER A 53 -12.67 8.72 -17.84
C SER A 53 -12.87 8.80 -16.33
N VAL A 54 -13.89 9.56 -15.90
CA VAL A 54 -14.22 9.73 -14.48
C VAL A 54 -14.55 8.38 -13.84
N VAL A 55 -15.23 7.51 -14.57
CA VAL A 55 -15.59 6.15 -14.16
C VAL A 55 -14.34 5.33 -13.81
N ILE A 56 -13.36 5.28 -14.71
CA ILE A 56 -12.11 4.52 -14.49
C ILE A 56 -11.36 5.13 -13.30
N ALA A 57 -11.24 6.45 -13.24
CA ALA A 57 -10.55 7.13 -12.15
C ALA A 57 -11.19 6.84 -10.78
N LEU A 58 -12.52 6.84 -10.68
CA LEU A 58 -13.24 6.52 -9.42
C LEU A 58 -13.09 5.04 -9.03
N ARG A 59 -13.12 4.11 -9.99
CA ARG A 59 -12.81 2.69 -9.72
C ARG A 59 -11.40 2.51 -9.19
N THR A 60 -10.42 3.19 -9.79
CA THR A 60 -9.03 3.18 -9.31
C THR A 60 -8.92 3.79 -7.91
N LEU A 61 -9.66 4.86 -7.62
CA LEU A 61 -9.69 5.48 -6.29
C LEU A 61 -10.19 4.53 -5.20
N ILE A 62 -11.22 3.74 -5.48
CA ILE A 62 -11.74 2.73 -4.54
C ILE A 62 -10.66 1.68 -4.25
N ARG A 63 -10.00 1.15 -5.29
CA ARG A 63 -8.89 0.20 -5.13
C ARG A 63 -7.73 0.80 -4.33
N PHE A 64 -7.44 2.07 -4.52
CA PHE A 64 -6.44 2.76 -3.71
C PHE A 64 -6.85 2.86 -2.26
N ASP A 65 -8.11 3.16 -1.94
CA ASP A 65 -8.57 3.17 -0.55
C ASP A 65 -8.50 1.79 0.10
N GLU A 66 -8.83 0.72 -0.63
CA GLU A 66 -8.75 -0.66 -0.15
C GLU A 66 -7.31 -1.12 0.14
N LEU A 67 -6.31 -0.51 -0.49
CA LEU A 67 -4.90 -0.93 -0.38
C LEU A 67 -4.06 0.03 0.46
N ILE A 68 -4.16 1.33 0.19
CA ILE A 68 -3.35 2.36 0.84
C ILE A 68 -3.75 2.51 2.30
N VAL A 69 -5.05 2.56 2.61
CA VAL A 69 -5.51 2.80 3.99
C VAL A 69 -5.06 1.67 4.93
N PRO A 70 -5.25 0.38 4.62
CA PRO A 70 -4.80 -0.70 5.50
C PRO A 70 -3.27 -0.78 5.57
N PHE A 71 -2.58 -0.59 4.44
CA PHE A 71 -1.12 -0.58 4.42
C PHE A 71 -0.54 0.51 5.31
N GLU A 72 -1.10 1.73 5.25
CA GLU A 72 -0.72 2.85 6.09
C GLU A 72 -0.84 2.55 7.58
N ARG A 73 -1.93 1.90 8.00
CA ARG A 73 -2.10 1.45 9.39
C ARG A 73 -1.07 0.38 9.77
N LYS A 74 -0.78 -0.55 8.86
CA LYS A 74 0.19 -1.63 9.09
C LYS A 74 1.60 -1.10 9.33
N ILE A 75 2.01 -0.07 8.59
CA ILE A 75 3.30 0.61 8.79
C ILE A 75 3.27 1.70 9.87
N ASN A 76 2.19 1.72 10.67
CA ASN A 76 1.96 2.69 11.75
C ASN A 76 2.17 4.14 11.31
N HIS A 77 1.72 4.49 10.10
CA HIS A 77 1.83 5.83 9.54
C HIS A 77 3.24 6.42 9.56
N SER A 78 4.29 5.58 9.49
CA SER A 78 5.67 5.98 9.74
C SER A 78 6.64 5.49 8.64
N ASP A 79 7.75 6.20 8.48
CA ASP A 79 8.83 5.78 7.57
C ASP A 79 9.64 4.61 8.13
N ASP A 80 9.80 4.55 9.45
CA ASP A 80 10.45 3.43 10.12
C ASP A 80 9.60 2.16 9.97
N GLY A 81 8.28 2.24 10.15
CA GLY A 81 7.39 1.11 9.89
C GLY A 81 7.39 0.65 8.42
N LEU A 82 7.55 1.57 7.45
CA LEU A 82 7.74 1.19 6.05
C LEU A 82 9.07 0.45 5.85
N ARG A 83 10.15 0.92 6.49
CA ARG A 83 11.47 0.29 6.44
C ARG A 83 11.39 -1.12 7.03
N ASP A 84 10.81 -1.27 8.21
CA ASP A 84 10.69 -2.55 8.90
C ASP A 84 9.85 -3.54 8.09
N TRP A 85 8.71 -3.11 7.57
CA TRP A 85 7.87 -3.93 6.71
C TRP A 85 8.64 -4.38 5.45
N ARG A 86 9.40 -3.49 4.81
CA ARG A 86 10.22 -3.81 3.64
C ARG A 86 11.30 -4.84 3.97
N GLU A 87 12.04 -4.66 5.06
CA GLU A 87 13.08 -5.63 5.44
C GLU A 87 12.49 -7.01 5.76
N ASN A 88 11.30 -7.06 6.37
CA ASN A 88 10.57 -8.31 6.55
C ASN A 88 10.11 -8.90 5.21
N HIS A 89 9.62 -8.09 4.26
CA HIS A 89 9.27 -8.59 2.94
C HIS A 89 10.47 -9.16 2.19
N LYS A 90 11.64 -8.53 2.27
CA LYS A 90 12.87 -9.07 1.64
C LYS A 90 13.19 -10.46 2.17
N LYS A 91 13.21 -10.62 3.50
CA LYS A 91 13.42 -11.91 4.17
C LYS A 91 12.36 -12.94 3.77
N ALA A 92 11.09 -12.54 3.69
CA ALA A 92 10.00 -13.41 3.26
C ALA A 92 10.21 -13.95 1.83
N VAL A 93 10.68 -13.09 0.93
CA VAL A 93 11.01 -13.48 -0.46
C VAL A 93 12.22 -14.41 -0.49
N ASP A 94 13.27 -14.09 0.28
CA ASP A 94 14.48 -14.93 0.36
C ASP A 94 14.17 -16.34 0.92
N LEU A 95 13.17 -16.44 1.79
CA LEU A 95 12.66 -17.70 2.34
C LEU A 95 11.58 -18.37 1.45
N ASN A 96 11.27 -17.83 0.28
CA ASN A 96 10.19 -18.29 -0.62
C ASN A 96 8.79 -18.35 0.03
N ILE A 97 8.54 -17.57 1.08
CA ILE A 97 7.23 -17.46 1.74
C ILE A 97 6.27 -16.63 0.87
N VAL A 98 6.80 -15.61 0.19
CA VAL A 98 6.04 -14.74 -0.71
C VAL A 98 6.78 -14.57 -2.03
N GLY A 99 6.03 -14.47 -3.13
CA GLY A 99 6.61 -14.18 -4.44
C GLY A 99 7.19 -12.76 -4.51
N LEU A 100 8.26 -12.60 -5.29
CA LEU A 100 8.77 -11.27 -5.64
C LEU A 100 7.74 -10.55 -6.52
N PRO A 101 7.30 -9.33 -6.17
CA PRO A 101 6.41 -8.57 -7.03
C PRO A 101 7.09 -8.25 -8.37
N GLY A 102 6.33 -8.39 -9.47
CA GLY A 102 6.83 -8.11 -10.82
C GLY A 102 7.01 -6.62 -11.14
N TYR A 103 6.46 -5.72 -10.31
CA TYR A 103 6.56 -4.28 -10.52
C TYR A 103 6.44 -3.50 -9.19
N PRO A 104 7.30 -2.53 -8.87
CA PRO A 104 8.45 -2.08 -9.66
C PRO A 104 9.55 -3.14 -9.67
N GLN A 105 10.63 -2.91 -10.42
CA GLN A 105 11.80 -3.77 -10.35
C GLN A 105 12.50 -3.57 -8.98
N LEU A 106 12.29 -4.51 -8.06
CA LEU A 106 12.78 -4.45 -6.68
C LEU A 106 14.18 -5.03 -6.50
N ARG A 107 14.66 -5.81 -7.48
CA ARG A 107 16.02 -6.34 -7.52
C ARG A 107 16.74 -5.92 -8.79
N THR A 108 17.98 -5.49 -8.63
CA THR A 108 18.92 -5.29 -9.74
C THR A 108 19.96 -6.41 -9.71
N CYS A 109 20.29 -6.95 -10.88
CA CYS A 109 21.38 -7.92 -11.01
C CYS A 109 22.52 -7.23 -11.75
N HIS A 110 23.68 -7.12 -11.12
CA HIS A 110 24.90 -6.61 -11.74
C HIS A 110 26.03 -7.60 -11.51
N GLN A 111 26.66 -8.08 -12.58
CA GLN A 111 27.74 -9.08 -12.53
C GLN A 111 27.40 -10.33 -11.71
N GLY A 112 26.15 -10.82 -11.80
CA GLY A 112 25.68 -11.99 -11.06
C GLY A 112 25.32 -11.74 -9.59
N ILE A 113 25.55 -10.52 -9.08
CA ILE A 113 25.18 -10.12 -7.72
C ILE A 113 23.79 -9.48 -7.75
N SER A 114 22.85 -10.07 -7.01
CA SER A 114 21.51 -9.51 -6.82
C SER A 114 21.48 -8.56 -5.64
N THR A 115 21.07 -7.32 -5.87
CA THR A 115 20.92 -6.30 -4.83
C THR A 115 19.49 -5.78 -4.79
N TRP A 116 19.00 -5.50 -3.59
CA TRP A 116 17.69 -4.89 -3.39
C TRP A 116 17.72 -3.39 -3.71
N ASN A 117 16.68 -2.92 -4.41
CA ASN A 117 16.47 -1.50 -4.67
C ASN A 117 15.43 -0.92 -3.70
N ASP A 118 15.90 -0.48 -2.55
CA ASP A 118 15.06 0.08 -1.48
C ASP A 118 14.27 1.32 -1.93
N LYS A 119 14.87 2.10 -2.83
CA LYS A 119 14.25 3.31 -3.38
C LYS A 119 13.05 2.98 -4.26
N ALA A 120 13.05 1.85 -4.96
CA ALA A 120 11.92 1.43 -5.78
C ALA A 120 10.65 1.23 -4.95
N TRP A 121 10.75 0.71 -3.72
CA TRP A 121 9.62 0.57 -2.79
C TRP A 121 9.02 1.94 -2.45
N GLU A 122 9.86 2.87 -1.99
CA GLU A 122 9.45 4.22 -1.62
C GLU A 122 8.85 4.99 -2.81
N ASN A 123 9.45 4.85 -3.99
CA ASN A 123 9.00 5.50 -5.20
C ASN A 123 7.63 4.97 -5.64
N ARG A 124 7.46 3.64 -5.61
CA ARG A 124 6.15 3.04 -5.94
C ARG A 124 5.09 3.52 -4.98
N TYR A 125 5.43 3.52 -3.70
CA TYR A 125 4.51 3.95 -2.66
C TYR A 125 4.09 5.41 -2.86
N SER A 126 5.06 6.31 -2.94
CA SER A 126 4.86 7.74 -3.19
C SER A 126 4.02 7.98 -4.44
N TYR A 127 4.30 7.25 -5.51
CA TYR A 127 3.59 7.34 -6.77
C TYR A 127 2.10 7.03 -6.61
N LEU A 128 1.74 5.93 -5.93
CA LEU A 128 0.33 5.57 -5.73
C LEU A 128 -0.42 6.60 -4.89
N VAL A 129 0.23 7.14 -3.86
CA VAL A 129 -0.33 8.23 -3.07
C VAL A 129 -0.55 9.49 -3.90
N GLU A 130 0.40 9.81 -4.79
CA GLU A 130 0.28 10.93 -5.71
C GLU A 130 -0.88 10.75 -6.69
N GLN A 131 -1.02 9.57 -7.29
CA GLN A 131 -2.12 9.23 -8.19
C GLN A 131 -3.46 9.34 -7.47
N ARG A 132 -3.56 8.82 -6.24
CA ARG A 132 -4.75 8.97 -5.39
C ARG A 132 -5.11 10.44 -5.18
N ARG A 133 -4.13 11.27 -4.80
CA ARG A 133 -4.31 12.72 -4.61
C ARG A 133 -4.81 13.40 -5.89
N LYS A 134 -4.22 13.07 -7.05
CA LYS A 134 -4.60 13.62 -8.36
C LYS A 134 -6.04 13.29 -8.71
N ILE A 135 -6.48 12.05 -8.52
CA ILE A 135 -7.87 11.65 -8.78
C ILE A 135 -8.83 12.45 -7.89
N ILE A 136 -8.54 12.54 -6.60
CA ILE A 136 -9.38 13.27 -5.63
C ILE A 136 -9.47 14.75 -6.00
N ASP A 137 -8.35 15.43 -6.27
CA ASP A 137 -8.36 16.87 -6.59
C ASP A 137 -9.06 17.16 -7.93
N LYS A 138 -8.85 16.31 -8.95
CA LYS A 138 -9.59 16.38 -10.22
C LYS A 138 -11.09 16.27 -9.95
N ARG A 139 -11.51 15.32 -9.12
CA ARG A 139 -12.93 15.11 -8.83
C ARG A 139 -13.55 16.24 -8.02
N LEU A 140 -12.85 16.72 -6.98
CA LEU A 140 -13.29 17.89 -6.20
C LEU A 140 -13.42 19.13 -7.07
N THR A 141 -12.54 19.30 -8.07
CA THR A 141 -12.65 20.40 -9.05
C THR A 141 -13.91 20.26 -9.91
N GLN A 142 -14.19 19.07 -10.44
CA GLN A 142 -15.37 18.80 -11.28
C GLN A 142 -16.70 19.05 -10.56
N ILE A 143 -16.78 18.78 -9.26
CA ILE A 143 -18.00 19.03 -8.47
C ILE A 143 -18.08 20.46 -7.91
N GLY A 144 -17.14 21.34 -8.29
CA GLY A 144 -17.18 22.77 -7.96
C GLY A 144 -16.59 23.15 -6.60
N ILE A 145 -15.78 22.29 -5.96
CA ILE A 145 -15.12 22.67 -4.70
C ILE A 145 -14.00 23.67 -4.99
N LYS A 146 -14.01 24.81 -4.29
CA LYS A 146 -13.06 25.91 -4.48
C LYS A 146 -11.64 25.51 -4.04
N LYS A 147 -10.63 26.05 -4.74
CA LYS A 147 -9.19 25.76 -4.51
C LYS A 147 -8.76 25.83 -3.03
N PRO A 148 -9.10 26.86 -2.22
CA PRO A 148 -8.68 26.91 -0.82
C PRO A 148 -9.21 25.74 0.02
N MET A 149 -10.40 25.24 -0.30
CA MET A 149 -11.01 24.11 0.41
C MET A 149 -10.39 22.78 -0.03
N ARG A 150 -10.09 22.62 -1.33
CA ARG A 150 -9.36 21.46 -1.85
C ARG A 150 -7.98 21.35 -1.25
N GLU A 151 -7.27 22.47 -1.13
CA GLU A 151 -6.00 22.50 -0.42
C GLU A 151 -6.16 21.97 1.01
N ARG A 152 -7.19 22.41 1.75
CA ARG A 152 -7.47 21.98 3.14
C ARG A 152 -8.04 20.57 3.27
N PHE A 153 -8.39 19.88 2.17
CA PHE A 153 -9.07 18.58 2.19
C PHE A 153 -8.33 17.53 3.05
N PHE A 154 -7.00 17.50 2.94
CA PHE A 154 -6.15 16.57 3.68
C PHE A 154 -5.52 17.15 4.97
N ARG A 155 -5.91 18.36 5.45
CA ARG A 155 -5.35 19.12 6.61
C ARG A 155 -3.88 19.57 6.55
N GLN A 156 -3.56 20.77 7.03
CA GLN A 156 -2.27 21.42 6.74
C GLN A 156 -1.04 20.84 7.46
N GLU A 157 -1.18 20.23 8.63
CA GLU A 157 -0.01 19.94 9.47
C GLU A 157 0.00 18.49 9.94
N PRO A 158 0.90 17.64 9.41
CA PRO A 158 1.31 16.43 10.11
C PRO A 158 2.12 16.76 11.35
N GLU A 159 1.86 16.06 12.46
CA GLU A 159 2.71 16.11 13.66
C GLU A 159 4.14 15.67 13.33
N HIS A 160 4.30 14.78 12.34
CA HIS A 160 5.58 14.34 11.78
C HIS A 160 5.56 14.28 10.24
N PRO A 161 6.30 15.14 9.52
CA PRO A 161 6.36 15.07 8.06
C PRO A 161 7.07 13.79 7.58
N ARG A 162 6.39 12.99 6.75
CA ARG A 162 6.94 11.74 6.20
C ARG A 162 7.94 11.99 5.06
N ARG A 163 9.16 11.46 5.19
CA ARG A 163 10.25 11.48 4.20
C ARG A 163 10.16 10.36 3.18
N ALA A 164 9.48 9.24 3.46
CA ALA A 164 9.28 8.20 2.45
C ALA A 164 8.27 8.60 1.36
N ILE A 165 7.61 9.76 1.54
CA ILE A 165 6.64 10.35 0.62
C ILE A 165 7.24 11.60 -0.02
N LEU A 166 8.41 11.42 -0.64
CA LEU A 166 9.05 12.43 -1.45
C LEU A 166 8.90 11.98 -2.91
N ALA A 167 8.12 12.71 -3.71
CA ALA A 167 8.08 12.46 -5.15
C ALA A 167 9.39 12.94 -5.76
N HIS A 168 9.90 12.16 -6.72
CA HIS A 168 10.81 12.71 -7.70
C HIS A 168 9.99 13.55 -8.68
N ASP A 169 10.40 14.79 -8.94
CA ASP A 169 9.89 15.49 -10.11
C ASP A 169 10.48 14.91 -11.39
N SER A 170 9.99 15.37 -12.55
CA SER A 170 10.50 14.96 -13.87
C SER A 170 11.99 15.26 -14.10
N SER A 171 12.65 15.98 -13.19
CA SER A 171 14.10 16.24 -13.19
C SER A 171 14.88 15.40 -12.17
N GLY A 172 14.24 14.42 -11.52
CA GLY A 172 14.85 13.56 -10.52
C GLY A 172 15.03 14.23 -9.14
N ARG A 173 14.65 15.50 -8.97
CA ARG A 173 14.77 16.20 -7.69
C ARG A 173 13.67 15.75 -6.74
N LEU A 174 14.07 15.47 -5.49
CA LEU A 174 13.14 15.19 -4.39
C LEU A 174 12.31 16.45 -4.13
N ARG A 175 11.07 16.48 -4.60
CA ARG A 175 10.08 17.42 -4.07
C ARG A 175 9.23 16.66 -3.09
N SER A 176 9.17 17.18 -1.87
CA SER A 176 8.10 16.79 -0.96
C SER A 176 6.78 16.97 -1.68
N ILE A 177 6.09 15.85 -1.94
CA ILE A 177 4.66 15.98 -2.17
C ILE A 177 4.18 16.56 -0.85
N LYS A 178 3.60 17.77 -0.90
CA LYS A 178 3.02 18.41 0.28
C LYS A 178 1.74 17.63 0.67
N LEU A 179 1.91 16.37 1.03
CA LEU A 179 0.88 15.49 1.49
C LEU A 179 0.63 15.85 2.95
N ARG A 180 -0.54 16.42 3.06
CA ARG A 180 -1.19 16.99 4.23
C ARG A 180 -1.63 15.85 5.17
N CYS A 181 -1.89 16.17 6.44
CA CYS A 181 -1.96 15.25 7.59
C CYS A 181 -2.85 13.99 7.46
N ASP A 182 -3.81 13.93 6.54
CA ASP A 182 -4.81 12.87 6.46
C ASP A 182 -4.88 12.19 5.10
N TRP A 183 -3.83 12.27 4.30
CA TRP A 183 -3.86 11.68 2.97
C TRP A 183 -4.14 10.17 3.00
N TRP A 184 -3.80 9.47 4.09
CA TRP A 184 -4.05 8.04 4.29
C TRP A 184 -5.48 7.72 4.72
N GLN A 185 -6.30 8.70 5.11
CA GLN A 185 -7.68 8.46 5.55
C GLN A 185 -8.56 8.03 4.37
N PRO A 186 -9.56 7.17 4.59
CA PRO A 186 -10.55 6.83 3.56
C PRO A 186 -11.19 8.09 2.97
N VAL A 187 -11.42 8.10 1.66
CA VAL A 187 -12.03 9.25 0.95
C VAL A 187 -13.37 9.61 1.57
N ASN A 188 -14.19 8.62 1.95
CA ASN A 188 -15.47 8.87 2.60
C ASN A 188 -15.36 9.58 3.96
N VAL A 189 -14.26 9.37 4.71
CA VAL A 189 -14.00 10.11 5.95
C VAL A 189 -13.64 11.55 5.63
N LEU A 190 -12.77 11.75 4.64
CA LEU A 190 -12.35 13.08 4.18
C LEU A 190 -13.51 13.89 3.59
N LEU A 191 -14.38 13.26 2.79
CA LEU A 191 -15.60 13.85 2.25
C LEU A 191 -16.58 14.24 3.36
N ARG A 192 -16.78 13.38 4.38
CA ARG A 192 -17.66 13.69 5.53
C ARG A 192 -17.18 14.94 6.24
N ARG A 193 -15.87 15.08 6.40
CA ARG A 193 -15.27 16.26 6.99
C ARG A 193 -15.41 17.51 6.12
N LEU A 194 -15.21 17.39 4.80
CA LEU A 194 -15.44 18.50 3.88
C LEU A 194 -16.91 18.95 3.91
N ALA A 195 -17.82 17.98 3.90
CA ALA A 195 -19.27 18.19 3.91
C ALA A 195 -19.78 18.95 5.14
N ARG A 196 -19.13 18.79 6.31
CA ARG A 196 -19.42 19.60 7.52
C ARG A 196 -19.22 21.10 7.33
N GLN A 197 -18.43 21.51 6.34
CA GLN A 197 -18.25 22.93 5.99
C GLN A 197 -19.41 23.47 5.13
N PHE A 198 -20.36 22.61 4.73
CA PHE A 198 -21.52 22.95 3.92
C PHE A 198 -22.80 22.36 4.55
N PRO A 199 -23.34 23.01 5.60
CA PRO A 199 -24.62 22.59 6.20
C PRO A 199 -25.71 22.45 5.14
N GLY A 200 -26.43 21.33 5.15
CA GLY A 200 -27.52 21.04 4.20
C GLY A 200 -27.09 20.54 2.82
N ARG A 201 -25.78 20.47 2.49
CA ARG A 201 -25.27 19.96 1.19
C ARG A 201 -24.36 18.74 1.33
N SER A 202 -24.36 18.11 2.49
CA SER A 202 -23.47 16.97 2.76
C SER A 202 -23.72 15.81 1.80
N ASP A 203 -24.97 15.35 1.71
CA ASP A 203 -25.36 14.24 0.83
C ASP A 203 -25.14 14.59 -0.65
N GLU A 204 -25.34 15.86 -1.01
CA GLU A 204 -25.08 16.37 -2.37
C GLU A 204 -23.60 16.28 -2.75
N ILE A 205 -22.68 16.64 -1.85
CA ILE A 205 -21.24 16.53 -2.07
C ILE A 205 -20.83 15.07 -2.24
N PHE A 206 -21.35 14.18 -1.40
CA PHE A 206 -21.10 12.74 -1.52
C PHE A 206 -21.60 12.19 -2.85
N TYR A 207 -22.87 12.48 -3.16
CA TYR A 207 -23.51 12.02 -4.38
C TYR A 207 -22.75 12.52 -5.61
N LYS A 208 -22.47 13.82 -5.68
CA LYS A 208 -21.71 14.42 -6.78
C LYS A 208 -20.30 13.88 -6.85
N PHE A 209 -19.63 13.60 -5.75
CA PHE A 209 -18.27 13.05 -5.81
C PHE A 209 -18.24 11.65 -6.42
N TRP A 210 -19.13 10.75 -6.00
CA TRP A 210 -19.11 9.35 -6.45
C TRP A 210 -19.89 9.09 -7.74
N ASN A 211 -20.86 9.93 -8.08
CA ASN A 211 -21.69 9.73 -9.26
C ASN A 211 -21.32 10.76 -10.34
N PRO A 212 -20.75 10.34 -11.49
CA PRO A 212 -20.57 11.23 -12.63
C PRO A 212 -21.94 11.75 -13.08
N SER A 213 -22.03 13.05 -13.39
CA SER A 213 -23.28 13.64 -13.85
C SER A 213 -23.78 12.92 -15.11
N PRO A 214 -25.11 12.71 -15.25
CA PRO A 214 -25.70 12.13 -16.46
C PRO A 214 -25.38 13.06 -17.64
N GLY A 215 -24.45 12.65 -18.49
CA GLY A 215 -23.87 13.48 -19.55
C GLY A 215 -22.39 13.16 -19.82
N LEU A 216 -21.69 12.63 -18.82
CA LEU A 216 -20.38 11.98 -18.99
C LEU A 216 -20.60 10.49 -19.31
N ARG A 217 -21.19 10.19 -20.47
CA ARG A 217 -21.23 8.81 -20.96
C ARG A 217 -19.81 8.39 -21.35
N CYS A 218 -19.38 7.22 -20.89
CA CYS A 218 -18.27 6.51 -21.51
C CYS A 218 -18.71 6.13 -22.92
N GLU A 219 -17.91 6.47 -23.94
CA GLU A 219 -18.10 5.94 -25.30
C GLU A 219 -17.87 4.42 -25.36
N ASP A 220 -17.27 3.85 -24.31
CA ASP A 220 -17.11 2.42 -24.14
C ASP A 220 -18.23 1.88 -23.25
N GLY A 221 -19.22 1.21 -23.85
CA GLY A 221 -20.42 0.67 -23.23
C GLY A 221 -20.18 -0.33 -22.09
N ILE A 222 -19.77 0.17 -20.93
CA ILE A 222 -19.65 -0.59 -19.68
C ILE A 222 -20.72 -0.10 -18.71
N ASP A 223 -21.51 -1.06 -18.27
CA ASP A 223 -22.67 -0.98 -17.36
C ASP A 223 -22.57 0.07 -16.25
N GLU A 224 -23.76 0.61 -15.95
CA GLU A 224 -24.09 1.49 -14.83
C GLU A 224 -23.30 1.12 -13.57
N LEU A 225 -22.38 2.00 -13.20
CA LEU A 225 -21.84 2.02 -11.85
C LEU A 225 -22.93 2.45 -10.88
N ARG A 226 -23.68 1.48 -10.36
CA ARG A 226 -24.47 1.66 -9.14
C ARG A 226 -23.50 1.80 -7.97
N PHE A 227 -23.07 3.03 -7.67
CA PHE A 227 -22.25 3.29 -6.50
C PHE A 227 -23.05 3.26 -5.21
N VAL A 228 -22.36 2.79 -4.17
CA VAL A 228 -22.81 2.46 -2.82
C VAL A 228 -23.70 3.53 -2.21
N ASN A 229 -24.87 3.10 -1.74
CA ASN A 229 -25.76 3.90 -0.91
C ASN A 229 -25.01 4.29 0.39
N PRO A 230 -24.87 5.59 0.73
CA PRO A 230 -24.12 6.06 1.90
C PRO A 230 -24.69 5.59 3.25
N ARG A 231 -25.74 4.77 3.27
CA ARG A 231 -26.45 4.27 4.45
C ARG A 231 -26.11 2.84 4.89
N ARG A 232 -25.10 2.16 4.32
CA ARG A 232 -24.68 0.84 4.82
C ARG A 232 -23.24 0.87 5.35
N THR A 233 -23.17 0.94 6.68
CA THR A 233 -22.10 0.56 7.63
C THR A 233 -20.70 1.13 7.43
#